data_AF-A0A7C0YH59-F1
#
_entry.id   AF-A0A7C0YH59-F1
#
_cell.length_a   1.000
_cell.length_b   1.000
_cell.length_c   1.000
_cell.angle_alpha   90.00
_cell.angle_beta   90.00
_cell.angle_gamma   90.00
#
_symmetry.space_group_name_H-M   'P 1'
#
loop_
_entity.id
_entity.type
_entity.pdbx_description
1 polymer ?
#
loop_
_entity_poly.entity_id
_entity_poly.type
_entity_poly.pdbx_seq_one_letter_code
_entity_poly.pdbx_strand_id
1 'polypeptide(L)'
;PCIEEMAAFEKFAQFIESRDYDLLVFDTAPTGHTLRLLDLPFDYARQMEIMADASSGSSITGKITKERFSNIINMLRDSTKTVFTLVLYPESTPIEESYRAMIDLKNAGVETQLVIANMVLPEDVCTNDFFRNRRSMQMKYLREINDKFKLPVAVYPLMEEEIKGIEHLRAVSMELEHR
;
A
#
# COMPACT_ATOMS: atom_id res chain seq x y z
N PRO A 1 -14.12 16.24 1.57
CA PRO A 1 -13.04 15.25 1.82
C PRO A 1 -13.09 14.74 3.27
N CYS A 2 -14.03 13.82 3.53
CA CYS A 2 -14.22 13.15 4.83
C CYS A 2 -15.26 12.01 4.71
N ILE A 3 -16.34 12.22 3.96
CA ILE A 3 -17.46 11.26 3.84
C ILE A 3 -17.10 10.09 2.92
N GLU A 4 -16.43 10.36 1.79
CA GLU A 4 -16.05 9.31 0.83
C GLU A 4 -15.00 8.37 1.43
N GLU A 5 -13.99 8.93 2.10
CA GLU A 5 -12.94 8.15 2.75
C GLU A 5 -13.49 7.32 3.93
N MET A 6 -14.44 7.87 4.70
CA MET A 6 -15.13 7.12 5.76
C MET A 6 -15.98 5.98 5.19
N ALA A 7 -16.71 6.22 4.09
CA ALA A 7 -17.49 5.17 3.43
C ALA A 7 -16.60 4.04 2.89
N ALA A 8 -15.42 4.39 2.35
CA ALA A 8 -14.42 3.41 1.93
C ALA A 8 -13.88 2.60 3.12
N PHE A 9 -13.59 3.25 4.25
CA PHE A 9 -13.12 2.58 5.46
C PHE A 9 -14.20 1.67 6.09
N GLU A 10 -15.46 2.08 6.08
CA GLU A 10 -16.59 1.24 6.51
C GLU A 10 -16.74 -0.02 5.64
N LYS A 11 -16.54 0.10 4.32
CA LYS A 11 -16.53 -1.06 3.43
C LYS A 11 -15.34 -1.97 3.68
N PHE A 12 -14.17 -1.39 3.91
CA PHE A 12 -12.96 -2.10 4.30
C PHE A 12 -13.17 -2.91 5.59
N ALA A 13 -13.75 -2.26 6.61
CA ALA A 13 -14.13 -2.88 7.87
C ALA A 13 -15.07 -4.08 7.69
N GLN A 14 -16.10 -3.93 6.85
CA GLN A 14 -17.05 -5.01 6.56
C GLN A 14 -16.38 -6.24 5.98
N PHE A 15 -15.43 -6.09 5.04
CA PHE A 15 -14.72 -7.24 4.47
C PHE A 15 -13.86 -7.97 5.50
N ILE A 16 -13.11 -7.24 6.34
CA ILE A 16 -12.29 -7.82 7.39
C ILE A 16 -13.14 -8.59 8.41
N GLU A 17 -14.28 -8.04 8.79
CA GLU A 17 -15.16 -8.61 9.81
C GLU A 17 -15.96 -9.80 9.33
N SER A 18 -16.32 -9.84 8.04
CA SER A 18 -17.07 -10.95 7.45
C SER A 18 -16.38 -12.30 7.68
N ARG A 19 -15.03 -12.30 7.67
CA ARG A 19 -14.20 -13.52 7.69
C ARG A 19 -14.60 -14.55 6.63
N ASP A 20 -15.19 -14.08 5.53
CA ASP A 20 -15.57 -14.91 4.40
C ASP A 20 -14.37 -15.36 3.56
N TYR A 21 -13.19 -14.75 3.80
CA TYR A 21 -11.96 -14.99 3.06
C TYR A 21 -10.79 -15.21 4.01
N ASP A 22 -9.90 -16.15 3.66
CA ASP A 22 -8.65 -16.41 4.40
C ASP A 22 -7.60 -15.31 4.18
N LEU A 23 -7.63 -14.68 3.00
CA LEU A 23 -6.71 -13.62 2.59
C LEU A 23 -7.47 -12.54 1.80
N LEU A 24 -7.23 -11.28 2.14
CA LEU A 24 -7.75 -10.11 1.45
C LEU A 24 -6.60 -9.31 0.85
N VAL A 25 -6.69 -8.98 -0.43
CA VAL A 25 -5.73 -8.11 -1.13
C VAL A 25 -6.43 -6.80 -1.46
N PHE A 26 -5.87 -5.70 -0.96
CA PHE A 26 -6.39 -4.36 -1.21
C PHE A 26 -5.51 -3.63 -2.21
N ASP A 27 -6.07 -3.37 -3.40
CA ASP A 27 -5.47 -2.50 -4.41
C ASP A 27 -5.91 -1.06 -4.17
N THR A 28 -4.97 -0.19 -3.81
CA THR A 28 -5.29 1.16 -3.34
C THR A 28 -4.97 2.21 -4.40
N ALA A 29 -5.73 3.31 -4.41
CA ALA A 29 -5.47 4.41 -5.33
C ALA A 29 -4.03 4.95 -5.19
N PRO A 30 -3.38 5.39 -6.28
CA PRO A 30 -1.95 5.72 -6.32
C PRO A 30 -1.58 7.04 -5.63
N THR A 31 -2.43 7.58 -4.76
CA THR A 31 -2.24 8.90 -4.13
C THR A 31 -2.21 8.76 -2.61
N GLY A 32 -1.48 9.64 -1.92
CA GLY A 32 -1.34 9.66 -0.45
C GLY A 32 -2.66 9.76 0.36
N HIS A 33 -3.82 9.68 -0.29
CA HIS A 33 -5.13 9.48 0.32
C HIS A 33 -5.26 8.11 1.01
N THR A 34 -4.54 7.07 0.57
CA THR A 34 -4.56 5.77 1.25
C THR A 34 -4.03 5.87 2.69
N LEU A 35 -3.04 6.74 2.93
CA LEU A 35 -2.51 7.00 4.27
C LEU A 35 -3.52 7.75 5.13
N ARG A 36 -4.29 8.67 4.52
CA ARG A 36 -5.42 9.31 5.19
C ARG A 36 -6.47 8.29 5.62
N LEU A 37 -6.72 7.22 4.87
CA LEU A 37 -7.63 6.15 5.29
C LEU A 37 -7.17 5.45 6.60
N LEU A 38 -5.87 5.43 6.87
CA LEU A 38 -5.28 4.87 8.09
C LEU A 38 -5.19 5.89 9.24
N ASP A 39 -5.11 7.18 8.93
CA ASP A 39 -5.10 8.28 9.91
C ASP A 39 -6.52 8.71 10.35
N LEU A 40 -7.49 8.65 9.44
CA LEU A 40 -8.88 9.06 9.65
C LEU A 40 -9.56 8.38 10.85
N PRO A 41 -9.31 7.10 11.17
CA PRO A 41 -9.86 6.48 12.36
C PRO A 41 -9.41 7.17 13.67
N PHE A 42 -8.21 7.74 13.73
CA PHE A 42 -7.71 8.48 14.89
C PHE A 42 -8.41 9.83 15.06
N ASP A 43 -8.56 10.56 13.96
CA ASP A 43 -9.27 11.85 13.96
C ASP A 43 -10.77 11.67 14.18
N TYR A 44 -11.36 10.57 13.70
CA TYR A 44 -12.77 10.26 13.89
C TYR A 44 -13.06 9.79 15.32
N ALA A 45 -12.25 8.90 15.89
CA ALA A 45 -12.40 8.50 17.29
C ALA A 45 -12.31 9.71 18.23
N ARG A 46 -11.42 10.68 17.92
CA ARG A 46 -11.30 11.95 18.63
C ARG A 46 -12.53 12.85 18.41
N GLN A 47 -13.03 12.98 17.19
CA GLN A 47 -14.21 13.80 16.88
C GLN A 47 -15.50 13.23 17.51
N MET A 48 -15.67 11.90 17.50
CA MET A 48 -16.79 11.24 18.17
C MET A 48 -16.76 11.45 19.69
N GLU A 49 -15.58 11.47 20.29
CA GLU A 49 -15.41 11.77 21.72
C GLU A 49 -15.86 13.20 22.04
N ILE A 50 -15.44 14.18 21.22
CA ILE A 50 -15.87 15.58 21.34
C ILE A 50 -17.40 15.74 21.15
N MET A 51 -17.99 15.02 20.18
CA MET A 51 -19.43 15.07 19.91
C MET A 51 -20.27 14.35 20.99
N ALA A 52 -19.75 13.26 21.54
CA ALA A 52 -20.40 12.50 22.62
C ALA A 52 -20.35 13.23 23.96
N ASP A 53 -19.34 14.07 24.21
CA ASP A 53 -19.28 14.93 25.39
C ASP A 53 -20.20 16.16 25.27
N ALA A 54 -20.41 16.68 24.06
CA ALA A 54 -21.27 17.83 23.79
C ALA A 54 -22.78 17.50 23.80
N SER A 55 -23.15 16.23 23.67
CA SER A 55 -24.54 15.76 23.72
C SER A 55 -24.68 14.74 24.84
N SER A 56 -25.47 15.04 25.88
CA SER A 56 -25.68 14.19 27.07
C SER A 56 -26.37 12.84 26.80
N GLY A 57 -26.28 12.33 25.58
CA GLY A 57 -26.73 11.01 25.13
C GLY A 57 -25.55 10.23 24.56
N SER A 58 -24.64 9.81 25.44
CA SER A 58 -23.68 8.73 25.13
C SER A 58 -24.47 7.46 24.85
N SER A 59 -24.87 7.29 23.60
CA SER A 59 -25.59 6.12 23.12
C SER A 59 -24.54 5.09 22.72
N ILE A 60 -24.68 3.89 23.27
CA ILE A 60 -23.85 2.69 23.12
C ILE A 60 -23.25 2.50 21.70
N THR A 61 -23.95 2.96 20.66
CA THR A 61 -23.51 3.02 19.26
C THR A 61 -22.15 3.69 19.06
N GLY A 62 -21.88 4.85 19.67
CA GLY A 62 -20.59 5.55 19.49
C GLY A 62 -19.39 4.79 20.08
N LYS A 63 -19.60 4.05 21.18
CA LYS A 63 -18.57 3.19 21.79
C LYS A 63 -18.28 1.96 20.93
N ILE A 64 -19.33 1.32 20.40
CA ILE A 64 -19.20 0.16 19.52
C ILE A 64 -18.39 0.52 18.26
N THR A 65 -18.68 1.67 17.64
CA THR A 65 -17.94 2.13 16.45
C THR A 65 -16.47 2.42 16.76
N LYS A 66 -16.15 2.99 17.94
CA LYS A 66 -14.76 3.25 18.37
C LYS A 66 -13.97 1.97 18.60
N GLU A 67 -14.54 0.98 19.29
CA GLU A 67 -13.91 -0.33 19.50
C GLU A 67 -13.68 -1.07 18.19
N ARG A 68 -14.69 -1.05 17.31
CA ARG A 68 -14.63 -1.64 15.98
C ARG A 68 -13.44 -1.11 15.17
N PHE A 69 -13.33 0.21 15.06
CA PHE A 69 -12.23 0.83 14.33
C PHE A 69 -10.88 0.62 14.99
N SER A 70 -10.80 0.66 16.32
CA SER A 70 -9.55 0.36 17.02
C SER A 70 -9.05 -1.05 16.72
N ASN A 71 -9.93 -2.05 16.63
CA ASN A 71 -9.56 -3.42 16.31
C ASN A 71 -8.99 -3.55 14.89
N ILE A 72 -9.60 -2.87 13.92
CA ILE A 72 -9.12 -2.88 12.53
C ILE A 72 -7.76 -2.22 12.44
N ILE A 73 -7.59 -1.02 13.01
CA ILE A 73 -6.30 -0.34 13.05
C ILE A 73 -5.22 -1.24 13.67
N ASN A 74 -5.53 -1.88 14.81
CA ASN A 74 -4.59 -2.78 15.47
C ASN A 74 -4.21 -3.97 14.58
N MET A 75 -5.15 -4.48 13.78
CA MET A 75 -4.86 -5.53 12.79
C MET A 75 -3.95 -5.02 11.67
N LEU A 76 -4.13 -3.80 11.19
CA LEU A 76 -3.27 -3.20 10.15
C LEU A 76 -1.85 -2.94 10.63
N ARG A 77 -1.69 -2.66 11.93
CA ARG A 77 -0.39 -2.50 12.59
C ARG A 77 0.28 -3.85 12.93
N ASP A 78 -0.48 -4.94 12.94
CA ASP A 78 0.01 -6.27 13.24
C ASP A 78 0.66 -6.90 12.00
N SER A 79 1.99 -6.85 11.93
CA SER A 79 2.78 -7.40 10.82
C SER A 79 2.71 -8.93 10.69
N THR A 80 2.11 -9.63 11.66
CA THR A 80 1.83 -11.07 11.53
C THR A 80 0.51 -11.35 10.80
N LYS A 81 -0.33 -10.33 10.62
CA LYS A 81 -1.66 -10.41 9.98
C LYS A 81 -1.77 -9.59 8.71
N THR A 82 -1.04 -8.48 8.64
CA THR A 82 -1.13 -7.54 7.51
C THR A 82 0.26 -7.30 6.92
N VAL A 83 0.33 -7.34 5.59
CA VAL A 83 1.52 -7.01 4.82
C VAL A 83 1.22 -5.82 3.92
N PHE A 84 2.01 -4.74 4.07
CA PHE A 84 2.02 -3.58 3.20
C PHE A 84 3.19 -3.68 2.22
N THR A 85 2.86 -3.60 0.94
CA THR A 85 3.82 -3.64 -0.17
C THR A 85 3.75 -2.34 -0.95
N LEU A 86 4.91 -1.73 -1.23
CA LEU A 86 5.01 -0.55 -2.09
C LEU A 86 5.40 -0.97 -3.50
N VAL A 87 4.68 -0.49 -4.51
CA VAL A 87 5.00 -0.74 -5.93
C VAL A 87 5.40 0.58 -6.57
N LEU A 88 6.58 0.63 -7.19
CA LEU A 88 7.09 1.85 -7.82
C LEU A 88 7.96 1.56 -9.05
N TYR A 89 8.26 2.60 -9.82
CA TYR A 89 9.23 2.54 -10.91
C TYR A 89 10.62 3.00 -10.44
N PRO A 90 11.72 2.42 -10.98
CA PRO A 90 13.08 2.90 -10.73
C PRO A 90 13.38 4.28 -11.36
N GLU A 91 12.73 5.31 -10.84
CA GLU A 91 12.89 6.70 -11.20
C GLU A 91 12.86 7.58 -9.95
N SER A 92 13.52 8.73 -9.98
CA SER A 92 13.72 9.56 -8.79
C SER A 92 12.41 9.98 -8.10
N THR A 93 11.42 10.47 -8.84
CA THR A 93 10.16 10.96 -8.24
C THR A 93 9.34 9.83 -7.60
N PRO A 94 9.05 8.70 -8.28
CA PRO A 94 8.37 7.56 -7.64
C PRO A 94 9.09 7.02 -6.39
N ILE A 95 10.43 7.03 -6.38
CA ILE A 95 11.23 6.64 -5.22
C ILE A 95 10.98 7.56 -4.03
N GLU A 96 11.06 8.88 -4.23
CA GLU A 96 10.85 9.83 -3.14
C GLU A 96 9.43 9.81 -2.60
N GLU A 97 8.43 9.73 -3.48
CA GLU A 97 7.01 9.66 -3.07
C GLU A 97 6.71 8.37 -2.29
N SER A 98 7.19 7.22 -2.78
CA SER A 98 7.00 5.94 -2.10
C SER A 98 7.73 5.90 -0.76
N TYR A 99 8.91 6.52 -0.67
CA TYR A 99 9.64 6.61 0.58
C TYR A 99 8.93 7.50 1.60
N ARG A 100 8.38 8.65 1.18
CA ARG A 100 7.53 9.47 2.05
C ARG A 100 6.34 8.67 2.56
N ALA A 101 5.66 7.92 1.68
CA ALA A 101 4.55 7.07 2.07
C ALA A 101 4.95 5.99 3.09
N MET A 102 6.14 5.36 2.92
CA MET A 102 6.67 4.41 3.90
C MET A 102 6.88 5.05 5.28
N ILE A 103 7.42 6.28 5.33
CA ILE A 103 7.63 7.00 6.59
C ILE A 103 6.29 7.37 7.24
N ASP A 104 5.31 7.79 6.45
CA ASP A 104 3.96 8.12 6.94
C ASP A 104 3.26 6.87 7.51
N LEU A 105 3.34 5.71 6.83
CA LEU A 105 2.86 4.43 7.36
C LEU A 105 3.52 4.10 8.69
N LYS A 106 4.85 4.24 8.75
CA LYS A 106 5.63 3.97 9.96
C LYS A 106 5.20 4.88 11.12
N ASN A 107 4.97 6.16 10.86
CA ASN A 107 4.46 7.11 11.86
C ASN A 107 3.05 6.73 12.33
N ALA A 108 2.23 6.17 11.45
CA ALA A 108 0.93 5.60 11.79
C ALA A 108 1.02 4.22 12.47
N GLY A 109 2.23 3.68 12.71
CA GLY A 109 2.48 2.39 13.35
C GLY A 109 2.33 1.18 12.44
N VAL A 110 2.28 1.40 11.13
CA VAL A 110 2.19 0.35 10.10
C VAL A 110 3.56 0.20 9.46
N GLU A 111 4.15 -0.99 9.59
CA GLU A 111 5.42 -1.29 8.93
C GLU A 111 5.16 -1.71 7.48
N THR A 112 6.02 -1.27 6.56
CA THR A 112 6.07 -1.79 5.19
C THR A 112 7.06 -2.95 5.14
N GLN A 113 6.72 -4.05 4.45
CA GLN A 113 7.56 -5.25 4.44
C GLN A 113 8.22 -5.53 3.09
N LEU A 114 7.67 -5.01 1.98
CA LEU A 114 8.15 -5.32 0.64
C LEU A 114 8.10 -4.09 -0.26
N VAL A 115 9.10 -3.99 -1.13
CA VAL A 115 9.10 -3.05 -2.25
C VAL A 115 9.15 -3.82 -3.56
N ILE A 116 8.30 -3.46 -4.51
CA ILE A 116 8.31 -3.98 -5.88
C ILE A 116 8.77 -2.86 -6.81
N ALA A 117 9.93 -3.05 -7.42
CA ALA A 117 10.46 -2.21 -8.48
C ALA A 117 9.96 -2.72 -9.84
N ASN A 118 8.90 -2.09 -10.36
CA ASN A 118 8.21 -2.50 -11.59
C ASN A 118 8.81 -1.83 -12.85
N MET A 119 8.51 -2.39 -14.03
CA MET A 119 8.88 -1.88 -15.35
C MET A 119 10.40 -1.73 -15.58
N VAL A 120 11.19 -2.69 -15.08
CA VAL A 120 12.64 -2.70 -15.32
C VAL A 120 12.95 -3.25 -16.71
N LEU A 121 13.72 -2.52 -17.52
CA LEU A 121 14.10 -2.98 -18.85
C LEU A 121 14.88 -4.30 -18.77
N PRO A 122 14.42 -5.36 -19.45
CA PRO A 122 15.19 -6.58 -19.62
C PRO A 122 16.55 -6.32 -20.27
N GLU A 123 17.55 -7.13 -19.93
CA GLU A 123 18.92 -6.90 -20.43
C GLU A 123 19.06 -7.26 -21.91
N ASP A 124 18.37 -8.30 -22.35
CA ASP A 124 18.34 -8.82 -23.71
C ASP A 124 17.75 -7.82 -24.72
N VAL A 125 16.81 -6.98 -24.31
CA VAL A 125 16.26 -5.92 -25.18
C VAL A 125 17.19 -4.71 -25.32
N CYS A 126 18.25 -4.60 -24.51
CA CYS A 126 19.18 -3.46 -24.51
C CYS A 126 20.22 -3.51 -25.65
N THR A 127 19.74 -3.65 -26.89
CA THR A 127 20.58 -3.87 -28.09
C THR A 127 21.22 -2.59 -28.63
N ASN A 128 20.72 -1.40 -28.27
CA ASN A 128 21.25 -0.10 -28.69
C ASN A 128 21.62 0.82 -27.51
N ASP A 129 22.33 1.91 -27.79
CA ASP A 129 22.82 2.84 -26.76
C ASP A 129 21.68 3.50 -25.98
N PHE A 130 20.53 3.76 -26.61
CA PHE A 130 19.39 4.36 -25.94
C PHE A 130 18.87 3.45 -24.82
N PHE A 131 18.60 2.17 -25.10
CA PHE A 131 18.14 1.22 -24.09
C PHE A 131 19.22 0.89 -23.07
N ARG A 132 20.49 0.76 -23.47
CA ARG A 132 21.61 0.60 -22.52
C ARG A 132 21.70 1.75 -21.53
N ASN A 133 21.58 2.99 -22.01
CA ASN A 133 21.61 4.17 -21.15
C ASN A 133 20.40 4.23 -20.21
N ARG A 134 19.19 3.91 -20.71
CA ARG A 134 17.98 3.84 -19.88
C ARG A 134 18.08 2.78 -18.80
N ARG A 135 18.55 1.58 -19.13
CA ARG A 135 18.77 0.51 -18.15
C ARG A 135 19.85 0.89 -17.15
N SER A 136 20.95 1.52 -17.58
CA SER A 136 22.00 2.02 -16.67
C SER A 136 21.44 3.01 -15.63
N MET A 137 20.53 3.90 -16.04
CA MET A 137 19.79 4.78 -15.12
C MET A 137 18.93 3.97 -14.14
N GLN A 138 18.16 2.99 -14.63
CA GLN A 138 17.35 2.13 -13.76
C GLN A 138 18.21 1.35 -12.76
N MET A 139 19.38 0.83 -13.16
CA MET A 139 20.29 0.12 -12.25
C MET A 139 20.83 1.03 -11.14
N LYS A 140 21.08 2.30 -11.43
CA LYS A 140 21.41 3.29 -10.39
C LYS A 140 20.27 3.43 -9.40
N TYR A 141 19.03 3.59 -9.88
CA TYR A 141 17.85 3.77 -9.04
C TYR A 141 17.47 2.50 -8.26
N LEU A 142 17.73 1.30 -8.78
CA LEU A 142 17.56 0.06 -8.02
C LEU A 142 18.51 -0.02 -6.82
N ARG A 143 19.75 0.47 -6.96
CA ARG A 143 20.66 0.59 -5.80
C ARG A 143 20.12 1.59 -4.79
N GLU A 144 19.64 2.73 -5.26
CA GLU A 144 19.01 3.75 -4.42
C GLU A 144 17.79 3.19 -3.67
N ILE A 145 16.92 2.42 -4.32
CA ILE A 145 15.78 1.74 -3.67
C ILE A 145 16.27 0.80 -2.56
N ASN A 146 17.23 -0.08 -2.86
CA ASN A 146 17.79 -0.99 -1.86
C ASN A 146 18.39 -0.23 -0.67
N ASP A 147 19.11 0.85 -0.93
CA ASP A 147 19.76 1.63 0.12
C ASP A 147 18.80 2.48 0.94
N LYS A 148 17.77 3.03 0.32
CA LYS A 148 16.83 3.95 0.95
C LYS A 148 15.78 3.21 1.78
N PHE A 149 15.19 2.15 1.23
CA PHE A 149 14.10 1.42 1.89
C PHE A 149 14.61 0.40 2.89
N LYS A 150 15.78 -0.23 2.67
CA LYS A 150 16.34 -1.30 3.52
C LYS A 150 15.33 -2.45 3.78
N LEU A 151 14.47 -2.71 2.80
CA LEU A 151 13.49 -3.79 2.77
C LEU A 151 13.85 -4.78 1.65
N PRO A 152 13.30 -6.01 1.66
CA PRO A 152 13.27 -6.86 0.48
C PRO A 152 12.75 -6.10 -0.74
N VAL A 153 13.43 -6.25 -1.88
CA VAL A 153 13.06 -5.62 -3.15
C VAL A 153 12.86 -6.69 -4.21
N ALA A 154 11.62 -6.87 -4.67
CA ALA A 154 11.33 -7.66 -5.85
C ALA A 154 11.44 -6.77 -7.09
N VAL A 155 12.06 -7.29 -8.15
CA VAL A 155 12.23 -6.57 -9.42
C VAL A 155 11.39 -7.23 -10.49
N TYR A 156 10.48 -6.47 -11.11
CA TYR A 156 9.60 -6.96 -12.16
C TYR A 156 9.95 -6.31 -13.51
N PRO A 157 10.12 -7.10 -14.58
CA PRO A 157 10.53 -6.57 -15.88
C PRO A 157 9.43 -5.74 -16.55
N LEU A 158 9.83 -4.88 -17.48
CA LEU A 158 8.92 -4.28 -18.44
C LEU A 158 8.49 -5.34 -19.45
N MET A 159 7.17 -5.56 -19.56
CA MET A 159 6.58 -6.46 -20.54
C MET A 159 6.40 -5.77 -21.90
N GLU A 160 6.48 -6.56 -22.98
CA GLU A 160 6.31 -6.07 -24.36
C GLU A 160 4.88 -5.58 -24.63
N GLU A 161 3.90 -6.26 -24.04
CA GLU A 161 2.48 -5.94 -24.18
C GLU A 161 1.84 -5.64 -22.83
N GLU A 162 0.69 -4.97 -22.89
CA GLU A 162 -0.14 -4.74 -21.72
C GLU A 162 -0.68 -6.07 -21.17
N ILE A 163 -0.52 -6.28 -19.86
CA ILE A 163 -0.99 -7.50 -19.20
C ILE A 163 -2.52 -7.49 -19.16
N LYS A 164 -3.14 -8.31 -20.02
CA LYS A 164 -4.61 -8.44 -20.10
C LYS A 164 -5.05 -9.89 -20.10
N GLY A 165 -6.12 -10.15 -19.35
CA GLY A 165 -6.72 -11.48 -19.23
C GLY A 165 -5.99 -12.38 -18.24
N ILE A 166 -6.68 -13.44 -17.82
CA ILE A 166 -6.24 -14.29 -16.70
C ILE A 166 -4.94 -15.04 -16.99
N GLU A 167 -4.69 -15.40 -18.25
CA GLU A 167 -3.47 -16.15 -18.63
C GLU A 167 -2.21 -15.29 -18.47
N HIS A 168 -2.23 -14.04 -18.93
CA HIS A 168 -1.10 -13.13 -18.74
C HIS A 168 -0.89 -12.77 -17.27
N LEU A 169 -1.97 -12.60 -16.49
CA LEU A 169 -1.87 -12.37 -15.05
C LEU A 169 -1.24 -13.57 -14.32
N ARG A 170 -1.54 -14.81 -14.71
CA ARG A 170 -0.88 -16.00 -14.15
C ARG A 170 0.60 -16.05 -14.50
N ALA A 171 0.97 -15.70 -15.74
CA ALA A 171 2.38 -15.65 -16.14
C ALA A 171 3.17 -14.64 -15.29
N VAL A 172 2.60 -13.46 -15.04
CA VAL A 172 3.16 -12.43 -14.16
C VAL A 172 3.33 -12.95 -12.72
N SER A 173 2.30 -13.60 -12.18
CA SER A 173 2.34 -14.19 -10.83
C SER A 173 3.48 -15.18 -10.66
N MET A 174 3.65 -16.09 -11.64
CA MET A 174 4.71 -17.09 -11.61
C MET A 174 6.09 -16.43 -11.61
N GLU A 175 6.30 -15.37 -12.37
CA GLU A 175 7.60 -14.68 -12.39
C GLU A 175 7.91 -13.98 -11.06
N LEU A 176 6.90 -13.45 -10.36
CA LEU A 176 7.07 -12.86 -9.03
C LEU A 176 7.37 -13.90 -7.94
N GLU A 177 6.79 -15.11 -8.02
CA GLU A 177 7.00 -16.18 -7.04
C GLU A 177 8.43 -16.77 -7.06
N HIS A 178 9.13 -16.66 -8.19
CA HIS A 178 10.46 -17.25 -8.39
C HIS A 178 11.62 -16.27 -8.16
N ARG A 179 11.35 -15.04 -7.67
CA ARG A 179 12.34 -13.97 -7.46
C ARG A 179 12.36 -13.50 -6.01
#